data_AF-A0A345HKI0-F1
#
_entry.id   AF-A0A345HKI0-F1
#
_cell.length_a   1.000
_cell.length_b   1.000
_cell.length_c   1.000
_cell.angle_alpha   90.00
_cell.angle_beta   90.00
_cell.angle_gamma   90.00
#
_symmetry.space_group_name_H-M   'P 1'
#
loop_
_entity.id
_entity.type
_entity.pdbx_description
1 polymer ?
#
loop_
_entity_poly.entity_id
_entity_poly.type
_entity_poly.pdbx_seq_one_letter_code
_entity_poly.pdbx_strand_id
1 'polypeptide(L)' 'MHYEMRAEYADGTTPRDPDARFEVWHMVRAGEETALCGRDLSPDAVTQSADAWGTEAGTPLCHACGALYIHQVR' A
#
# COMPACT_ATOMS: atom_id res chain seq x y z
N MET A 1 11.00 -11.40 6.90
CA MET A 1 10.42 -10.05 7.03
C MET A 1 9.04 -10.11 6.37
N HIS A 2 7.97 -9.74 7.08
CA HIS A 2 6.60 -9.83 6.55
C HIS A 2 6.17 -8.48 5.99
N TYR A 3 5.47 -8.52 4.86
CA TYR A 3 4.99 -7.34 4.16
C TYR A 3 3.48 -7.44 3.96
N GLU A 4 2.84 -6.30 3.82
CA GLU A 4 1.43 -6.17 3.45
C GLU A 4 1.26 -5.04 2.45
N MET A 5 0.12 -5.03 1.77
CA MET A 5 -0.28 -3.93 0.93
C MET A 5 -1.21 -3.01 1.72
N ARG A 6 -1.02 -1.70 1.62
CA ARG A 6 -1.89 -0.70 2.24
C ARG A 6 -2.35 0.32 1.20
N ALA A 7 -3.64 0.66 1.25
CA ALA A 7 -4.27 1.56 0.31
C ALA A 7 -3.91 3.03 0.57
N GLU A 8 -3.61 3.77 -0.50
CA GLU A 8 -3.67 5.22 -0.52
C GLU A 8 -5.05 5.67 -0.99
N TYR A 9 -5.53 6.75 -0.39
CA TYR A 9 -6.74 7.44 -0.81
C TYR A 9 -6.39 8.88 -1.21
N ALA A 10 -7.13 9.41 -2.18
CA ALA A 10 -6.92 10.75 -2.72
C ALA A 10 -7.08 11.83 -1.66
N ASP A 11 -6.40 12.96 -1.87
CA ASP A 11 -6.56 14.18 -1.08
C ASP A 11 -6.36 13.98 0.44
N GLY A 12 -5.60 12.95 0.82
CA GLY A 12 -5.34 12.61 2.22
C GLY A 12 -6.57 12.07 2.97
N THR A 13 -7.62 11.69 2.24
CA THR A 13 -8.81 11.07 2.81
C THR A 13 -8.48 9.69 3.39
N THR A 14 -9.41 9.16 4.15
CA THR A 14 -9.33 7.85 4.79
C THR A 14 -10.57 7.04 4.40
N PRO A 15 -10.55 5.71 4.49
CA PRO A 15 -11.73 4.92 4.13
C PRO A 15 -12.98 5.17 4.99
N ARG A 16 -12.89 5.97 6.06
CA ARG A 16 -14.03 6.42 6.86
C ARG A 16 -14.72 7.66 6.28
N ASP A 17 -14.05 8.39 5.39
CA ASP A 17 -14.60 9.58 4.76
C ASP A 17 -15.60 9.19 3.66
N PRO A 18 -16.74 9.89 3.55
CA PRO A 18 -17.77 9.56 2.58
C PRO A 18 -17.30 9.73 1.13
N ASP A 19 -16.35 10.64 0.90
CA ASP A 19 -15.77 10.95 -0.42
C ASP A 19 -14.40 10.28 -0.64
N ALA A 20 -14.06 9.30 0.20
CA ALA A 20 -12.78 8.60 0.12
C ALA A 20 -12.62 7.88 -1.22
N ARG A 21 -11.62 8.30 -1.98
CA ARG A 21 -11.32 7.69 -3.28
C ARG A 21 -10.04 6.89 -3.19
N PHE A 22 -10.15 5.56 -3.32
CA PHE A 22 -8.98 4.70 -3.46
C PHE A 22 -8.15 5.12 -4.69
N GLU A 23 -6.84 5.22 -4.53
CA GLU A 23 -5.91 5.63 -5.59
C GLU A 23 -4.96 4.51 -5.99
N VAL A 24 -4.23 3.94 -5.02
CA VAL A 24 -3.14 3.01 -5.32
C VAL A 24 -2.76 2.17 -4.11
N TRP A 25 -2.31 0.94 -4.36
CA TRP A 25 -1.71 0.09 -3.35
C TRP A 25 -0.21 0.35 -3.17
N HIS A 26 0.23 0.43 -1.93
CA HIS A 26 1.64 0.51 -1.56
C HIS A 26 2.08 -0.73 -0.80
N MET A 27 3.36 -1.10 -0.97
CA MET A 27 3.98 -2.14 -0.16
C MET A 27 4.51 -1.52 1.14
N VAL A 28 4.16 -2.13 2.26
CA VAL A 28 4.53 -1.69 3.61
C VAL A 28 5.07 -2.88 4.39
N ARG A 29 5.99 -2.64 5.33
CA ARG A 29 6.33 -3.69 6.32
C ARG A 29 5.13 -3.90 7.21
N ALA A 30 4.80 -5.16 7.50
CA ALA A 30 3.59 -5.48 8.27
C ALA A 30 3.59 -4.74 9.62
N GLY A 31 2.55 -3.94 9.88
CA GLY A 31 2.42 -3.13 11.09
C GLY A 31 3.07 -1.73 11.04
N GLU A 32 3.68 -1.34 9.92
CA GLU A 32 4.12 0.04 9.68
C GLU A 32 3.06 0.81 8.88
N GLU A 33 3.12 2.15 8.96
CA GLU A 33 2.27 3.08 8.22
C GLU A 33 2.99 3.74 7.03
N THR A 34 4.32 3.69 7.03
CA THR A 34 5.16 4.29 5.99
C THR A 34 5.49 3.26 4.93
N ALA A 35 4.99 3.49 3.71
CA ALA A 35 5.29 2.68 2.54
C ALA A 35 6.78 2.64 2.23
N LEU A 36 7.21 1.61 1.50
CA LEU A 36 8.61 1.50 1.05
C LEU A 36 9.07 2.71 0.23
N CYS A 37 8.17 3.36 -0.51
CA CYS A 37 8.48 4.58 -1.26
C CYS A 37 8.65 5.84 -0.37
N GLY A 38 8.44 5.73 0.94
CA GLY A 38 8.53 6.82 1.91
C GLY A 38 7.23 7.60 2.13
N ARG A 39 6.11 7.16 1.55
CA ARG A 39 4.79 7.78 1.77
C ARG A 39 4.17 7.30 3.06
N ASP A 40 3.72 8.22 3.90
CA ASP A 40 2.88 7.91 5.05
C ASP A 40 1.44 7.66 4.61
N LEU A 41 0.88 6.55 5.08
CA LEU A 41 -0.48 6.13 4.78
C LEU A 41 -1.34 6.22 6.04
N SER A 42 -2.65 6.42 5.86
CA SER A 42 -3.57 6.44 6.98
C SER A 42 -3.45 5.16 7.83
N PRO A 43 -3.46 5.27 9.17
CA PRO A 43 -3.50 4.10 10.07
C PRO A 43 -4.77 3.27 9.88
N ASP A 44 -5.86 3.90 9.43
CA ASP A 44 -7.14 3.26 9.12
C ASP A 44 -7.23 2.74 7.68
N ALA A 45 -6.19 2.90 6.86
CA ALA A 45 -6.21 2.46 5.47
C ALA A 45 -6.45 0.95 5.38
N VAL A 46 -7.24 0.54 4.38
CA VAL A 46 -7.45 -0.88 4.09
C VAL A 46 -6.10 -1.54 3.80
N THR A 47 -5.90 -2.73 4.36
CA THR A 47 -4.74 -3.58 4.08
C THR A 47 -5.15 -4.87 3.39
N GLN A 48 -4.22 -5.47 2.64
CA GLN A 48 -4.36 -6.80 2.07
C GLN A 48 -3.01 -7.55 2.02
N SER A 49 -3.06 -8.86 1.75
CA SER A 49 -1.85 -9.69 1.66
C SER A 49 -0.90 -9.18 0.58
N ALA A 50 0.41 -9.25 0.86
CA ALA A 50 1.44 -9.02 -0.15
C ALA A 50 1.36 -10.01 -1.32
N ASP A 51 0.71 -11.16 -1.16
CA ASP A 51 0.49 -12.14 -2.24
C ASP A 51 -0.40 -11.59 -3.36
N ALA A 52 -1.21 -10.55 -3.08
CA ALA A 52 -2.00 -9.87 -4.10
C ALA A 52 -1.16 -8.98 -5.02
N TRP A 53 0.11 -8.71 -4.68
CA TRP A 53 0.98 -7.83 -5.45
C TRP A 53 1.23 -8.38 -6.87
N GLY A 54 0.99 -7.55 -7.88
CA GLY A 54 1.12 -7.96 -9.28
C GLY A 54 -0.05 -8.79 -9.82
N THR A 55 -1.10 -9.01 -9.02
CA THR A 55 -2.37 -9.59 -9.47
C THR A 55 -3.40 -8.50 -9.78
N GLU A 56 -4.56 -8.89 -10.31
CA GLU A 56 -5.69 -7.97 -10.54
C GLU A 56 -6.16 -7.30 -9.22
N ALA A 57 -6.21 -8.05 -8.11
CA ALA A 57 -6.60 -7.53 -6.80
C ALA A 57 -5.60 -6.51 -6.23
N GLY A 58 -4.33 -6.58 -6.67
CA GLY A 58 -3.27 -5.66 -6.29
C GLY A 58 -3.15 -4.45 -7.19
N THR A 59 -4.02 -4.27 -8.18
CA THR A 59 -3.94 -3.19 -9.17
C THR A 59 -4.96 -2.09 -8.87
N PRO A 60 -4.61 -0.79 -9.00
CA PRO A 60 -3.28 -0.20 -9.25
C PRO A 60 -2.29 -0.32 -8.08
N LEU A 61 -0.98 -0.41 -8.39
CA LEU A 61 0.12 -0.49 -7.41
C LEU A 61 1.20 0.57 -7.64
N CYS A 62 1.90 0.93 -6.56
CA CYS A 62 3.02 1.86 -6.61
C CYS A 62 4.26 1.18 -7.21
N HIS A 63 4.68 1.63 -8.39
CA HIS A 63 5.87 1.09 -9.07
C HIS A 63 7.17 1.24 -8.27
N ALA A 64 7.34 2.33 -7.51
CA ALA A 64 8.52 2.56 -6.68
C ALA A 64 8.59 1.55 -5.52
N CYS A 65 7.45 1.29 -4.85
CA CYS A 65 7.34 0.23 -3.85
C CYS A 65 7.69 -1.13 -4.44
N GLY A 66 7.23 -1.44 -5.66
CA GLY A 66 7.53 -2.69 -6.35
C GLY A 66 9.02 -2.89 -6.61
N ALA A 67 9.70 -1.87 -7.13
CA ALA A 67 11.15 -1.92 -7.35
C ALA A 67 11.92 -2.17 -6.03
N LEU A 68 11.58 -1.44 -4.97
CA LEU A 68 12.23 -1.58 -3.66
C LEU A 68 11.94 -2.94 -3.00
N TYR A 69 10.72 -3.46 -3.15
CA TYR A 69 10.33 -4.75 -2.59
C TYR A 69 11.16 -5.90 -3.18
N ILE A 70 11.34 -5.93 -4.51
CA ILE A 70 12.17 -6.94 -5.20
C ILE A 70 13.60 -6.96 -4.66
N HIS A 71 14.15 -5.82 -4.25
CA HIS A 71 15.49 -5.75 -3.67
C HIS A 71 15.57 -6.24 -2.21
N GLN A 72 14.45 -6.27 -1.48
CA GLN A 72 14.40 -6.66 -0.07
C GLN A 72 14.07 -8.14 0.15
N VAL A 73 13.44 -8.80 -0.83
CA VAL A 73 13.20 -10.26 -0.83
C VAL A 73 14.37 -10.98 -1.51
N ARG A 74 15.49 -11.14 -0.80
CA ARG A 74 16.58 -12.05 -1.17
C ARG A 74 16.76 -13.13 -0.11
#